data_AF-A0AAX3WZ09-F1
#
_entry.id   AF-A0AAX3WZ09-F1
#
_cell.length_a   1.000
_cell.length_b   1.000
_cell.length_c   1.000
_cell.angle_alpha   90.00
_cell.angle_beta   90.00
_cell.angle_gamma   90.00
#
_symmetry.space_group_name_H-M   'P 1'
#
loop_
_entity.id
_entity.type
_entity.pdbx_description
1 polymer ?
#
loop_
_entity_poly.entity_id
_entity_poly.type
_entity_poly.pdbx_seq_one_letter_code
_entity_poly.pdbx_strand_id
1 'polypeptide(L)'
;MSKQIKNQRGSALALALFLVVFISILGISLISVSSNSLKQVDYERKDQAVFYIAEAGINLAKEEVKLKLRKIEDDAIQEITKWIIDQNIYRKANNLPKLTKQMARKHYVEVVLKEEFDKAIDKGYFSDTSFTISTGKVASIELQPTSADFKVKIISTGTIDSAKERVVDQEIKLRPSLYNDLGDDEEDGSESGTPPLVSGDWENHTVLTSGNIVFNSSGEIHGDTSLRYGNVIFNNYSGKILTEDGSTGGKINMDSSKQSITPQNQQQKNEWHYPKTILPPLAIDPKSFLPNDFWERTTDKTNQLSAIPLLSEYTLSNGVDLVTNGVLSTEDPKGYLKNNVTFNLTSDTHLSRIRITSNRTITINIDSEVNLLVDDFDMNYGTINVTGNGKLNLYVKKFTALNSTTGFNANTADPSKVNFYYVGSSQFTLNGSTPFYATLFSQSANMSLGSGSKVYGNIISGGSKITFSGSTPTTGQYVIAPNAELIIDGSASIRGSVVADSINFTGNGRIYKGSNLPPLPSGVGPSDGLLDPDGERLPFEEGSIIEN
;
A
#
# COMPACT_ATOMS: atom_id res chain seq x y z
N MET A 1 55.74 -65.39 48.59
CA MET A 1 54.73 -64.56 49.29
C MET A 1 53.60 -64.24 48.31
N SER A 2 52.47 -64.92 48.44
CA SER A 2 51.27 -64.70 47.63
C SER A 2 50.41 -63.63 48.30
N LYS A 3 50.27 -62.48 47.65
CA LYS A 3 49.48 -61.34 48.14
C LYS A 3 48.00 -61.65 47.86
N GLN A 4 47.23 -61.98 48.89
CA GLN A 4 45.79 -62.23 48.78
C GLN A 4 45.06 -60.97 48.29
N ILE A 5 44.60 -60.98 47.03
CA ILE A 5 43.67 -59.98 46.51
C ILE A 5 42.30 -60.30 47.10
N LYS A 6 41.81 -59.44 48.01
CA LYS A 6 40.48 -59.59 48.61
C LYS A 6 39.41 -59.54 47.52
N ASN A 7 38.58 -60.57 47.48
CA ASN A 7 37.51 -60.79 46.51
C ASN A 7 36.35 -59.81 46.75
N GLN A 8 36.32 -58.68 46.03
CA GLN A 8 35.33 -57.59 46.10
C GLN A 8 34.01 -57.92 45.35
N ARG A 9 33.59 -59.19 45.28
CA ARG A 9 32.45 -59.64 44.43
C ARG A 9 31.06 -59.11 44.85
N GLY A 10 30.93 -58.48 46.02
CA GLY A 10 29.67 -57.89 46.50
C GLY A 10 29.57 -56.36 46.42
N SER A 11 30.69 -55.64 46.35
CA SER A 11 30.70 -54.16 46.36
C SER A 11 30.39 -53.54 45.00
N ALA A 12 30.59 -54.28 43.91
CA ALA A 12 30.26 -53.82 42.55
C ALA A 12 28.76 -53.54 42.36
N LEU A 13 27.89 -54.38 42.93
CA LEU A 13 26.43 -54.18 42.89
C LEU A 13 26.02 -52.95 43.69
N ALA A 14 26.57 -52.78 44.90
CA ALA A 14 26.30 -51.62 45.74
C ALA A 14 26.79 -50.31 45.10
N LEU A 15 27.97 -50.33 44.47
CA LEU A 15 28.52 -49.18 43.74
C LEU A 15 27.67 -48.83 42.51
N ALA A 16 27.23 -49.83 41.74
CA ALA A 16 26.35 -49.60 40.60
C ALA A 16 24.99 -49.04 41.03
N LEU A 17 24.41 -49.55 42.12
CA LEU A 17 23.15 -49.07 42.65
C LEU A 17 23.27 -47.65 43.20
N PHE A 18 24.37 -47.34 43.89
CA PHE A 18 24.68 -45.98 44.32
C PHE A 18 24.87 -45.01 43.14
N LEU A 19 25.57 -45.44 42.09
CA LEU A 19 25.77 -44.65 40.87
C LEU A 19 24.42 -44.33 40.20
N VAL A 20 23.53 -45.31 40.10
CA VAL A 20 22.18 -45.12 39.53
C VAL A 20 21.39 -44.11 40.37
N VAL A 21 21.36 -44.26 41.70
CA VAL A 21 20.69 -43.32 42.60
C VAL A 21 21.26 -41.90 42.44
N PHE A 22 22.57 -41.77 42.36
CA PHE A 22 23.24 -40.48 42.20
C PHE A 22 22.89 -39.81 40.86
N ILE A 23 22.91 -40.57 39.76
CA ILE A 23 22.50 -40.10 38.43
C ILE A 23 21.00 -39.74 38.43
N SER A 24 20.14 -40.50 39.10
CA SER A 24 18.72 -40.20 39.21
C SER A 24 18.45 -38.90 39.96
N ILE A 25 19.13 -38.65 41.08
CA ILE A 25 18.97 -37.40 41.85
C ILE A 25 19.43 -36.20 41.02
N LEU A 26 20.58 -36.31 40.34
CA LEU A 26 21.08 -35.27 39.44
C LEU A 26 20.13 -35.04 38.27
N GLY A 27 19.64 -36.12 37.65
CA GLY A 27 18.71 -36.06 36.52
C GLY A 27 17.40 -35.34 36.89
N ILE A 28 16.80 -35.68 38.02
CA ILE A 28 15.57 -35.03 38.51
C ILE A 28 15.81 -33.55 38.80
N SER A 29 16.96 -33.20 39.41
CA SER A 29 17.32 -31.82 39.70
C SER A 29 17.47 -30.97 38.44
N LEU A 30 18.17 -31.48 37.42
CA LEU A 30 18.32 -30.82 36.11
C LEU A 30 16.99 -30.62 35.39
N ILE A 31 16.12 -31.65 35.39
CA ILE A 31 14.78 -31.55 34.79
C ILE A 31 13.93 -30.50 35.51
N SER A 32 14.01 -30.43 36.84
CA SER A 32 13.26 -29.45 37.62
C SER A 32 13.70 -28.01 37.32
N VAL A 33 15.01 -27.74 37.32
CA VAL A 33 15.56 -26.41 36.97
C VAL A 33 15.19 -26.04 35.54
N SER A 34 15.34 -26.97 34.59
CA SER A 34 14.97 -26.75 33.18
C SER A 34 13.48 -26.49 33.00
N SER A 35 12.61 -27.19 33.73
CA SER A 35 11.15 -26.97 33.65
C SER A 35 10.73 -25.62 34.22
N ASN A 36 11.33 -25.21 35.34
CA ASN A 36 11.08 -23.89 35.92
C ASN A 36 11.60 -22.77 35.01
N SER A 37 12.79 -22.93 34.42
CA SER A 37 13.32 -21.98 33.43
C SER A 37 12.41 -21.87 32.20
N LEU A 38 11.92 -22.99 31.65
CA LEU A 38 10.97 -22.97 30.54
C LEU A 38 9.65 -22.26 30.88
N LYS A 39 9.13 -22.45 32.10
CA LYS A 39 7.93 -21.74 32.58
C LYS A 39 8.17 -20.25 32.73
N GLN A 40 9.33 -19.85 33.25
CA GLN A 40 9.72 -18.45 33.36
C GLN A 40 9.83 -17.80 31.98
N VAL A 41 10.49 -18.45 31.03
CA VAL A 41 10.60 -17.98 29.65
C VAL A 41 9.23 -17.89 28.97
N ASP A 42 8.33 -18.85 29.18
CA ASP A 42 6.96 -18.78 28.64
C ASP A 42 6.18 -17.61 29.25
N TYR A 43 6.34 -17.34 30.54
CA TYR A 43 5.71 -16.22 31.23
C TYR A 43 6.23 -14.87 30.72
N GLU A 44 7.55 -14.70 30.61
CA GLU A 44 8.20 -13.49 30.08
C GLU A 44 7.81 -13.26 28.62
N ARG A 45 7.80 -14.31 27.79
CA ARG A 45 7.37 -14.23 26.39
C ARG A 45 5.91 -13.81 26.27
N LYS A 46 5.01 -14.36 27.09
CA LYS A 46 3.60 -13.95 27.12
C LYS A 46 3.44 -12.52 27.64
N ASP A 47 4.22 -12.12 28.63
CA ASP A 47 4.23 -10.74 29.15
C ASP A 47 4.59 -9.73 28.07
N GLN A 48 5.70 -9.95 27.37
CA GLN A 48 6.13 -9.11 26.25
C GLN A 48 5.11 -9.13 25.11
N ALA A 49 4.52 -10.29 24.80
CA ALA A 49 3.50 -10.38 23.76
C ALA A 49 2.27 -9.52 24.08
N VAL A 50 1.83 -9.43 25.34
CA VAL A 50 0.68 -8.61 25.73
C VAL A 50 0.99 -7.12 25.57
N PHE A 51 2.20 -6.69 25.93
CA PHE A 51 2.67 -5.32 25.70
C PHE A 51 2.67 -4.97 24.20
N TYR A 52 3.23 -5.82 23.34
CA TYR A 52 3.25 -5.59 21.89
C TYR A 52 1.84 -5.53 21.27
N ILE A 53 0.87 -6.26 21.82
CA ILE A 53 -0.54 -6.18 21.38
C ILE A 53 -1.12 -4.81 21.72
N ALA A 54 -0.86 -4.31 22.94
CA ALA A 54 -1.33 -3.00 23.38
C ALA A 54 -0.64 -1.86 22.60
N GLU A 55 0.66 -1.96 22.34
CA GLU A 55 1.41 -1.02 21.49
C GLU A 55 0.90 -1.01 20.05
N ALA A 56 0.61 -2.19 19.47
CA ALA A 56 0.00 -2.29 18.15
C ALA A 56 -1.39 -1.62 18.13
N GLY A 57 -2.17 -1.77 19.20
CA GLY A 57 -3.44 -1.07 19.40
C GLY A 57 -3.30 0.44 19.39
N ILE A 58 -2.31 0.99 20.11
CA ILE A 58 -1.97 2.43 20.07
C ILE A 58 -1.66 2.87 18.64
N ASN A 59 -0.81 2.14 17.92
CA ASN A 59 -0.40 2.55 16.58
C ASN A 59 -1.56 2.56 15.59
N LEU A 60 -2.50 1.60 15.68
CA LEU A 60 -3.71 1.58 14.85
C LEU A 60 -4.67 2.73 15.22
N ALA A 61 -4.95 2.90 16.52
CA ALA A 61 -5.85 3.95 17.01
C ALA A 61 -5.30 5.35 16.76
N LYS A 62 -3.97 5.53 16.82
CA LYS A 62 -3.28 6.80 16.57
C LYS A 62 -3.59 7.34 15.19
N GLU A 63 -3.51 6.50 14.16
CA GLU A 63 -3.78 6.92 12.78
C GLU A 63 -5.26 7.29 12.62
N GLU A 64 -6.19 6.52 13.19
CA GLU A 64 -7.62 6.87 13.18
C GLU A 64 -7.91 8.19 13.91
N VAL A 65 -7.27 8.44 15.06
CA VAL A 65 -7.44 9.67 15.83
C VAL A 65 -6.87 10.88 15.09
N LYS A 66 -5.71 10.76 14.44
CA LYS A 66 -5.14 11.82 13.60
C LYS A 66 -6.10 12.20 12.47
N LEU A 67 -6.68 11.22 11.77
CA LEU A 67 -7.67 11.46 10.73
C LEU A 67 -8.90 12.21 11.26
N LYS A 68 -9.42 11.80 12.42
CA LYS A 68 -10.57 12.47 13.06
C LYS A 68 -10.25 13.91 13.45
N LEU A 69 -9.06 14.16 14.02
CA LEU A 69 -8.60 15.49 14.40
C LEU A 69 -8.40 16.40 13.18
N ARG A 70 -7.86 15.87 12.07
CA ARG A 70 -7.75 16.61 10.81
C ARG A 70 -9.10 17.02 10.24
N LYS A 71 -10.07 16.12 10.27
CA LYS A 71 -11.43 16.43 9.82
C LYS A 71 -12.06 17.58 10.63
N ILE A 72 -11.86 17.59 11.94
CA ILE A 72 -12.32 18.69 12.82
C ILE A 72 -11.64 20.00 12.44
N GLU A 73 -10.32 19.96 12.20
CA GLU A 73 -9.56 21.14 11.75
C GLU A 73 -10.07 21.66 10.39
N ASP A 74 -10.39 20.76 9.45
CA ASP A 74 -10.89 21.09 8.11
C ASP A 74 -12.29 21.73 8.16
N ASP A 75 -13.21 21.14 8.91
CA ASP A 75 -14.56 21.68 9.12
C ASP A 75 -14.46 23.09 9.76
N ALA A 76 -13.56 23.26 10.73
CA ALA A 76 -13.31 24.55 11.35
C ALA A 76 -12.70 25.59 10.39
N ILE A 77 -11.81 25.17 9.49
CA ILE A 77 -11.21 26.04 8.46
C ILE A 77 -12.27 26.51 7.45
N GLN A 78 -13.21 25.66 7.07
CA GLN A 78 -14.31 26.05 6.18
C GLN A 78 -15.21 27.10 6.82
N GLU A 79 -15.60 26.89 8.09
CA GLU A 79 -16.46 27.82 8.81
C GLU A 79 -15.77 29.17 9.07
N ILE A 80 -14.49 29.18 9.48
CA ILE A 80 -13.77 30.44 9.66
C ILE A 80 -13.59 31.21 8.35
N THR A 81 -13.37 30.50 7.23
CA THR A 81 -13.22 31.15 5.91
C THR A 81 -14.51 31.89 5.54
N LYS A 82 -15.66 31.23 5.72
CA LYS A 82 -16.97 31.85 5.49
C LYS A 82 -17.18 33.06 6.41
N TRP A 83 -16.85 32.91 7.71
CA TRP A 83 -16.96 34.00 8.67
C TRP A 83 -16.07 35.20 8.30
N ILE A 84 -14.83 34.98 7.85
CA ILE A 84 -13.91 36.05 7.41
C ILE A 84 -14.52 36.81 6.23
N ILE A 85 -15.08 36.11 5.24
CA ILE A 85 -15.73 36.73 4.08
C ILE A 85 -16.91 37.60 4.53
N ASP A 86 -17.80 37.06 5.37
CA ASP A 86 -18.98 37.76 5.87
C ASP A 86 -18.59 39.00 6.70
N GLN A 87 -17.56 38.89 7.54
CA GLN A 87 -17.03 40.01 8.33
C GLN A 87 -16.41 41.09 7.45
N ASN A 88 -15.70 40.73 6.39
CA ASN A 88 -15.11 41.68 5.46
C ASN A 88 -16.19 42.45 4.68
N ILE A 89 -17.27 41.78 4.26
CA ILE A 89 -18.44 42.40 3.62
C ILE A 89 -19.11 43.38 4.59
N TYR A 90 -19.40 42.93 5.82
CA TYR A 90 -20.03 43.75 6.85
C TYR A 90 -19.19 44.99 7.20
N ARG A 91 -17.88 44.83 7.40
CA ARG A 91 -16.97 45.94 7.74
C ARG A 91 -16.87 46.97 6.62
N LYS A 92 -16.81 46.51 5.36
CA LYS A 92 -16.84 47.38 4.18
C LYS A 92 -18.15 48.17 4.08
N ALA A 93 -19.29 47.52 4.32
CA ALA A 93 -20.60 48.18 4.26
C ALA A 93 -20.81 49.24 5.37
N ASN A 94 -20.11 49.11 6.51
CA ASN A 94 -20.26 49.97 7.67
C ASN A 94 -19.05 50.90 7.93
N ASN A 95 -18.11 51.02 6.97
CA ASN A 95 -16.88 51.81 7.11
C ASN A 95 -16.06 51.47 8.38
N LEU A 96 -16.03 50.20 8.77
CA LEU A 96 -15.25 49.71 9.91
C LEU A 96 -13.83 49.33 9.49
N PRO A 97 -12.85 49.32 10.43
CA PRO A 97 -11.51 48.80 10.15
C PRO A 97 -11.54 47.36 9.62
N LYS A 98 -10.61 47.02 8.71
CA LYS A 98 -10.45 45.65 8.20
C LYS A 98 -10.22 44.65 9.34
N LEU A 99 -10.67 43.41 9.14
CA LEU A 99 -10.44 42.32 10.09
C LEU A 99 -8.94 42.01 10.17
N THR A 100 -8.38 41.99 11.38
CA THR A 100 -6.94 41.70 11.57
C THR A 100 -6.67 40.20 11.68
N LYS A 101 -5.45 39.78 11.30
CA LYS A 101 -4.94 38.40 11.47
C LYS A 101 -5.13 37.89 12.91
N GLN A 102 -4.84 38.74 13.89
CA GLN A 102 -4.98 38.39 15.31
C GLN A 102 -6.45 38.17 15.73
N MET A 103 -7.38 39.00 15.26
CA MET A 103 -8.81 38.83 15.55
C MET A 103 -9.36 37.56 14.91
N ALA A 104 -8.99 37.29 13.65
CA ALA A 104 -9.37 36.07 12.95
C ALA A 104 -8.83 34.81 13.65
N ARG A 105 -7.55 34.81 14.05
CA ARG A 105 -6.92 33.70 14.77
C ARG A 105 -7.56 33.45 16.12
N LYS A 106 -7.88 34.50 16.87
CA LYS A 106 -8.57 34.39 18.15
C LYS A 106 -9.95 33.76 17.98
N HIS A 107 -10.74 34.23 17.00
CA HIS A 107 -12.07 33.68 16.73
C HIS A 107 -12.01 32.22 16.25
N TYR A 108 -11.03 31.89 15.40
CA TYR A 108 -10.80 30.52 14.95
C TYR A 108 -10.58 29.55 16.11
N VAL A 109 -9.63 29.85 17.01
CA VAL A 109 -9.28 28.92 18.09
C VAL A 109 -10.34 28.90 19.19
N GLU A 110 -10.78 30.06 19.66
CA GLU A 110 -11.65 30.15 20.85
C GLU A 110 -13.11 29.82 20.56
N VAL A 111 -13.55 29.94 19.30
CA VAL A 111 -14.94 29.74 18.89
C VAL A 111 -15.05 28.59 17.90
N VAL A 112 -14.55 28.77 16.67
CA VAL A 112 -14.87 27.86 15.57
C VAL A 112 -14.31 26.45 15.78
N LEU A 113 -13.00 26.34 16.05
CA LEU A 113 -12.35 25.04 16.25
C LEU A 113 -12.86 24.34 17.52
N LYS A 114 -13.13 25.11 18.57
CA LYS A 114 -13.71 24.60 19.82
C LYS A 114 -15.10 24.01 19.57
N GLU A 115 -15.96 24.74 18.86
CA GLU A 115 -17.31 24.27 18.52
C GLU A 115 -17.29 23.02 17.64
N GLU A 116 -16.42 22.93 16.63
CA GLU A 116 -16.31 21.72 15.80
C GLU A 116 -15.76 20.52 16.58
N PHE A 117 -14.82 20.76 17.50
CA PHE A 117 -14.31 19.71 18.37
C PHE A 117 -15.40 19.19 19.32
N ASP A 118 -16.15 20.08 19.96
CA ASP A 118 -17.26 19.72 20.85
C ASP A 118 -18.36 18.96 20.07
N LYS A 119 -18.70 19.40 18.85
CA LYS A 119 -19.63 18.68 17.96
C LYS A 119 -19.15 17.27 17.62
N ALA A 120 -17.84 17.07 17.44
CA ALA A 120 -17.28 15.75 17.15
C ALA A 120 -17.40 14.81 18.35
N ILE A 121 -17.19 15.33 19.57
CA ILE A 121 -17.44 14.59 20.82
C ILE A 121 -18.92 14.18 20.90
N ASP A 122 -19.83 15.12 20.71
CA ASP A 122 -21.28 14.89 20.81
C ASP A 122 -21.80 13.88 19.76
N LYS A 123 -21.18 13.84 18.58
CA LYS A 123 -21.49 12.88 17.51
C LYS A 123 -20.86 11.51 17.72
N GLY A 124 -20.09 11.31 18.79
CA GLY A 124 -19.42 10.04 19.10
C GLY A 124 -18.25 9.71 18.17
N TYR A 125 -17.55 10.71 17.61
CA TYR A 125 -16.40 10.46 16.73
C TYR A 125 -15.29 9.69 17.46
N PHE A 126 -15.15 9.88 18.76
CA PHE A 126 -14.16 9.23 19.62
C PHE A 126 -14.78 8.09 20.43
N SER A 127 -15.57 7.23 19.79
CA SER A 127 -16.07 6.02 20.43
C SER A 127 -14.98 4.96 20.59
N ASP A 128 -15.06 4.20 21.68
CA ASP A 128 -14.18 3.05 21.96
C ASP A 128 -14.24 2.00 20.84
N THR A 129 -13.11 1.34 20.58
CA THR A 129 -12.97 0.32 19.53
C THR A 129 -12.15 -0.87 20.02
N SER A 130 -12.12 -1.96 19.26
CA SER A 130 -11.29 -3.13 19.56
C SER A 130 -10.73 -3.74 18.30
N PHE A 131 -9.44 -4.05 18.30
CA PHE A 131 -8.73 -4.67 17.19
C PHE A 131 -8.33 -6.10 17.53
N THR A 132 -8.69 -7.05 16.66
CA THR A 132 -8.19 -8.44 16.77
C THR A 132 -6.88 -8.54 16.01
N ILE A 133 -5.76 -8.65 16.74
CA ILE A 133 -4.42 -8.75 16.14
C ILE A 133 -4.19 -10.17 15.59
N SER A 134 -4.66 -11.18 16.32
CA SER A 134 -4.73 -12.57 15.87
C SER A 134 -5.73 -13.35 16.73
N THR A 135 -5.98 -14.63 16.41
CA THR A 135 -6.84 -15.49 17.23
C THR A 135 -6.45 -15.43 18.71
N GLY A 136 -7.40 -15.06 19.57
CA GLY A 136 -7.22 -14.93 21.03
C GLY A 136 -6.44 -13.68 21.50
N LYS A 137 -5.96 -12.83 20.59
CA LYS A 137 -5.16 -11.62 20.91
C LYS A 137 -5.90 -10.36 20.49
N VAL A 138 -6.35 -9.58 21.48
CA VAL A 138 -7.21 -8.41 21.26
C VAL A 138 -6.60 -7.17 21.92
N ALA A 139 -6.60 -6.06 21.20
CA ALA A 139 -6.31 -4.73 21.73
C ALA A 139 -7.63 -3.96 21.85
N SER A 140 -8.05 -3.64 23.08
CA SER A 140 -9.22 -2.80 23.35
C SER A 140 -8.77 -1.35 23.52
N ILE A 141 -9.46 -0.42 22.88
CA ILE A 141 -9.08 0.99 22.83
C ILE A 141 -10.17 1.83 23.47
N GLU A 142 -9.76 2.66 24.43
CA GLU A 142 -10.58 3.73 25.01
C GLU A 142 -10.02 5.08 24.56
N LEU A 143 -10.90 5.97 24.11
CA LEU A 143 -10.53 7.31 23.65
C LEU A 143 -11.10 8.38 24.59
N GLN A 144 -10.23 9.23 25.13
CA GLN A 144 -10.61 10.31 26.05
C GLN A 144 -10.28 11.68 25.41
N PRO A 145 -11.22 12.29 24.65
CA PRO A 145 -11.03 13.61 24.05
C PRO A 145 -11.17 14.75 25.07
N THR A 146 -10.45 15.86 24.87
CA THR A 146 -10.49 17.07 25.70
C THR A 146 -10.44 18.32 24.80
N SER A 147 -11.54 19.09 24.75
CA SER A 147 -11.66 20.25 23.87
C SER A 147 -10.93 21.51 24.36
N ALA A 148 -10.57 21.60 25.64
CA ALA A 148 -9.83 22.75 26.19
C ALA A 148 -8.45 22.94 25.54
N ASP A 149 -7.79 21.82 25.20
CA ASP A 149 -6.45 21.78 24.62
C ASP A 149 -6.42 21.05 23.26
N PHE A 150 -7.57 20.73 22.67
CA PHE A 150 -7.71 19.95 21.43
C PHE A 150 -6.90 18.64 21.43
N LYS A 151 -6.97 17.90 22.55
CA LYS A 151 -6.20 16.67 22.76
C LYS A 151 -7.09 15.43 22.85
N VAL A 152 -6.53 14.29 22.49
CA VAL A 152 -7.15 12.97 22.66
C VAL A 152 -6.15 12.05 23.32
N LYS A 153 -6.51 11.49 24.47
CA LYS A 153 -5.75 10.43 25.13
C LYS A 153 -6.25 9.07 24.63
N ILE A 154 -5.33 8.27 24.11
CA ILE A 154 -5.57 6.91 23.63
C ILE A 154 -5.10 5.95 24.71
N ILE A 155 -5.98 5.08 25.19
CA ILE A 155 -5.64 4.04 26.16
C ILE A 155 -5.85 2.69 25.45
N SER A 156 -4.81 1.88 25.35
CA SER A 156 -4.88 0.54 24.76
C SER A 156 -4.62 -0.54 25.78
N THR A 157 -5.56 -1.47 25.90
CA THR A 157 -5.46 -2.67 26.73
C THR A 157 -5.25 -3.89 25.84
N GLY A 158 -4.03 -4.45 25.85
CA GLY A 158 -3.71 -5.69 25.16
C GLY A 158 -4.11 -6.90 26.00
N THR A 159 -4.71 -7.91 25.38
CA THR A 159 -5.14 -9.14 26.05
C THR A 159 -4.79 -10.39 25.24
N ILE A 160 -4.48 -11.50 25.95
CA ILE A 160 -4.34 -12.84 25.37
C ILE A 160 -5.31 -13.77 26.10
N ASP A 161 -6.24 -14.38 25.36
CA ASP A 161 -7.25 -15.33 25.83
C ASP A 161 -8.00 -14.85 27.10
N SER A 162 -8.20 -13.53 27.22
CA SER A 162 -8.83 -12.87 28.38
C SER A 162 -8.18 -13.15 29.75
N ALA A 163 -6.92 -13.61 29.78
CA ALA A 163 -6.28 -14.06 31.01
C ALA A 163 -5.17 -13.12 31.53
N LYS A 164 -4.56 -12.32 30.65
CA LYS A 164 -3.47 -11.40 31.00
C LYS A 164 -3.61 -10.10 30.23
N GLU A 165 -3.46 -8.97 30.93
CA GLU A 165 -3.71 -7.63 30.41
C GLU A 165 -2.50 -6.72 30.64
N ARG A 166 -2.21 -5.85 29.68
CA ARG A 166 -1.27 -4.72 29.82
C ARG A 166 -1.95 -3.48 29.25
N VAL A 167 -1.75 -2.34 29.90
CA VAL A 167 -2.33 -1.06 29.51
C VAL A 167 -1.22 -0.10 29.17
N VAL A 168 -1.30 0.50 27.98
CA VAL A 168 -0.43 1.61 27.56
C VAL A 168 -1.30 2.79 27.16
N ASP A 169 -0.81 4.00 27.37
CA ASP A 169 -1.47 5.20 26.89
C ASP A 169 -0.54 6.14 26.11
N GLN A 170 -1.14 6.95 25.24
CA GLN A 170 -0.48 8.00 24.48
C GLN A 170 -1.43 9.18 24.26
N GLU A 171 -0.94 10.41 24.36
CA GLU A 171 -1.71 11.62 24.04
C GLU A 171 -1.36 12.15 22.64
N ILE A 172 -2.38 12.60 21.90
CA ILE A 172 -2.23 13.32 20.64
C ILE A 172 -2.92 14.67 20.77
N LYS A 173 -2.20 15.76 20.47
CA LYS A 173 -2.72 17.13 20.55
C LYS A 173 -2.69 17.81 19.19
N LEU A 174 -3.85 18.35 18.78
CA LEU A 174 -3.99 19.21 17.61
C LEU A 174 -3.45 20.60 17.93
N ARG A 175 -2.55 21.11 17.08
CA ARG A 175 -2.00 22.47 17.19
C ARG A 175 -2.74 23.38 16.21
N PRO A 176 -3.58 24.32 16.69
CA PRO A 176 -4.41 25.13 15.81
C PRO A 176 -3.58 26.04 14.88
N SER A 177 -3.86 25.95 13.59
CA SER A 177 -3.26 26.77 12.54
C SER A 177 -4.34 27.43 11.69
N LEU A 178 -4.31 28.77 11.62
CA LEU A 178 -5.19 29.52 10.74
C LEU A 178 -4.38 30.00 9.54
N TYR A 179 -4.63 29.43 8.37
CA TYR A 179 -4.11 29.95 7.11
C TYR A 179 -4.76 31.29 6.82
N ASN A 180 -3.96 32.34 6.63
CA ASN A 180 -4.46 33.62 6.15
C ASN A 180 -3.37 34.38 5.40
N ASP A 181 -3.46 34.36 4.08
CA ASP A 181 -3.21 35.57 3.29
C ASP A 181 -4.36 36.55 3.53
N LEU A 182 -4.36 37.16 4.72
CA LEU A 182 -4.99 38.46 4.88
C LEU A 182 -3.97 39.41 4.26
N GLY A 183 -4.23 39.78 3.00
CA GLY A 183 -3.39 40.68 2.22
C GLY A 183 -2.97 41.87 3.07
N ASP A 184 -1.73 41.80 3.53
CA ASP A 184 -1.03 42.94 4.02
C ASP A 184 -0.32 43.50 2.79
N ASP A 185 -0.50 44.81 2.65
CA ASP A 185 0.27 45.71 1.81
C ASP A 185 -0.28 46.01 0.41
N GLU A 186 -0.16 47.31 0.15
CA GLU A 186 -0.60 48.08 -0.98
C GLU A 186 0.08 47.58 -2.26
N GLU A 187 -0.68 47.10 -3.25
CA GLU A 187 -0.34 47.34 -4.66
C GLU A 187 -1.54 47.04 -5.57
N ASP A 188 -1.89 48.02 -6.39
CA ASP A 188 -2.73 47.85 -7.57
C ASP A 188 -2.01 46.89 -8.52
N GLY A 189 -2.49 45.66 -8.62
CA GLY A 189 -1.94 44.65 -9.52
C GLY A 189 -2.97 43.59 -9.86
N SER A 190 -3.33 43.52 -11.14
CA SER A 190 -4.14 42.43 -11.67
C SER A 190 -3.35 41.12 -11.60
N GLU A 191 -3.73 40.19 -10.73
CA GLU A 191 -3.18 38.83 -10.74
C GLU A 191 -4.28 37.78 -10.89
N SER A 192 -4.08 36.94 -11.91
CA SER A 192 -4.82 35.71 -12.15
C SER A 192 -4.58 34.74 -10.98
N GLY A 193 -5.55 34.65 -10.08
CA GLY A 193 -5.46 33.83 -8.87
C GLY A 193 -5.28 32.35 -9.20
N THR A 194 -4.20 31.76 -8.68
CA THR A 194 -4.09 30.31 -8.53
C THR A 194 -5.03 29.89 -7.38
N PRO A 195 -5.87 28.85 -7.54
CA PRO A 195 -6.78 28.45 -6.48
C PRO A 195 -6.02 27.89 -5.27
N PRO A 196 -6.53 28.14 -4.04
CA PRO A 196 -5.91 27.64 -2.81
C PRO A 196 -5.88 26.11 -2.79
N LEU A 197 -4.80 25.52 -2.30
CA LEU A 197 -4.66 24.07 -2.17
C LEU A 197 -5.30 23.60 -0.85
N VAL A 198 -5.94 22.44 -0.84
CA VAL A 198 -6.58 21.86 0.36
C VAL A 198 -5.89 20.58 0.81
N SER A 199 -5.80 20.35 2.13
CA SER A 199 -5.42 19.04 2.68
C SER A 199 -6.33 17.95 2.10
N GLY A 200 -5.80 16.75 1.88
CA GLY A 200 -6.54 15.71 1.17
C GLY A 200 -6.30 14.32 1.70
N ASP A 201 -7.37 13.59 1.95
CA ASP A 201 -7.34 12.14 2.13
C ASP A 201 -7.23 11.47 0.75
N TRP A 202 -6.01 11.28 0.24
CA TRP A 202 -5.80 10.65 -1.07
C TRP A 202 -6.42 9.24 -1.14
N GLU A 203 -6.50 8.53 -0.01
CA GLU A 203 -7.07 7.19 0.11
C GLU A 203 -8.56 7.13 -0.28
N ASN A 204 -9.26 8.26 -0.17
CA ASN A 204 -10.67 8.35 -0.55
C ASN A 204 -10.88 8.54 -2.06
N HIS A 205 -9.82 8.82 -2.82
CA HIS A 205 -9.89 9.11 -4.25
C HIS A 205 -9.67 7.85 -5.11
N THR A 206 -10.50 7.72 -6.13
CA THR A 206 -10.33 6.71 -7.18
C THR A 206 -9.16 7.07 -8.10
N VAL A 207 -8.99 8.36 -8.39
CA VAL A 207 -7.98 8.86 -9.34
C VAL A 207 -7.26 10.08 -8.76
N LEU A 208 -5.93 10.08 -8.84
CA LEU A 208 -5.07 11.24 -8.62
C LEU A 208 -4.13 11.43 -9.82
N THR A 209 -4.13 12.61 -10.43
CA THR A 209 -3.23 12.92 -11.55
C THR A 209 -2.46 14.22 -11.35
N SER A 210 -1.20 14.24 -11.80
CA SER A 210 -0.40 15.47 -11.83
C SER A 210 -0.94 16.44 -12.88
N GLY A 211 -1.22 15.91 -14.07
CA GLY A 211 -1.66 16.60 -15.27
C GLY A 211 -3.05 16.17 -15.72
N ASN A 212 -3.30 16.31 -17.02
CA ASN A 212 -4.63 16.28 -17.60
C ASN A 212 -5.33 14.90 -17.51
N ILE A 213 -6.66 14.94 -17.43
CA ILE A 213 -7.52 13.81 -17.76
C ILE A 213 -8.25 14.15 -19.06
N VAL A 214 -8.05 13.34 -20.10
CA VAL A 214 -8.57 13.59 -21.45
C VAL A 214 -9.52 12.48 -21.85
N PHE A 215 -10.73 12.86 -22.25
CA PHE A 215 -11.76 11.97 -22.80
C PHE A 215 -11.83 12.13 -24.33
N ASN A 216 -11.13 11.25 -25.04
CA ASN A 216 -11.22 11.05 -26.49
C ASN A 216 -12.23 9.94 -26.87
N SER A 217 -13.07 9.54 -25.92
CA SER A 217 -14.07 8.47 -26.01
C SER A 217 -15.08 8.60 -24.86
N SER A 218 -16.07 7.71 -24.79
CA SER A 218 -17.08 7.68 -23.73
C SER A 218 -16.62 6.91 -22.48
N GLY A 219 -15.37 7.09 -22.07
CA GLY A 219 -14.81 6.49 -20.86
C GLY A 219 -15.42 7.04 -19.57
N GLU A 220 -15.31 6.29 -18.47
CA GLU A 220 -15.93 6.65 -17.19
C GLU A 220 -14.96 6.51 -16.01
N ILE A 221 -15.03 7.44 -15.06
CA ILE A 221 -14.43 7.33 -13.73
C ILE A 221 -15.55 7.31 -12.69
N HIS A 222 -15.50 6.37 -11.75
CA HIS A 222 -16.49 6.18 -10.69
C HIS A 222 -15.81 6.37 -9.32
N GLY A 223 -16.10 7.51 -8.69
CA GLY A 223 -15.56 7.96 -7.39
C GLY A 223 -14.75 9.25 -7.48
N ASP A 224 -14.26 9.71 -6.33
CA ASP A 224 -13.62 11.02 -6.19
C ASP A 224 -12.31 11.09 -7.00
N THR A 225 -12.09 12.23 -7.68
CA THR A 225 -10.98 12.43 -8.61
C THR A 225 -10.23 13.72 -8.28
N SER A 226 -8.90 13.68 -8.27
CA SER A 226 -8.06 14.85 -8.00
C SER A 226 -7.05 15.10 -9.11
N LEU A 227 -6.91 16.35 -9.54
CA LEU A 227 -5.92 16.81 -10.49
C LEU A 227 -5.13 17.96 -9.85
N ARG A 228 -3.81 17.80 -9.78
CA ARG A 228 -2.94 18.81 -9.13
C ARG A 228 -2.71 20.04 -10.01
N TYR A 229 -2.31 19.84 -11.27
CA TYR A 229 -2.00 20.90 -12.24
C TYR A 229 -2.74 20.73 -13.57
N GLY A 230 -3.56 19.69 -13.69
CA GLY A 230 -4.20 19.27 -14.93
C GLY A 230 -5.54 19.93 -15.23
N ASN A 231 -5.94 19.82 -16.48
CA ASN A 231 -7.31 20.08 -16.95
C ASN A 231 -8.09 18.78 -17.08
N VAL A 232 -9.41 18.88 -16.97
CA VAL A 232 -10.32 17.86 -17.51
C VAL A 232 -10.77 18.30 -18.91
N ILE A 233 -10.44 17.50 -19.92
CA ILE A 233 -10.66 17.81 -21.33
C ILE A 233 -11.61 16.81 -21.96
N PHE A 234 -12.66 17.32 -22.58
CA PHE A 234 -13.67 16.53 -23.28
C PHE A 234 -13.66 16.82 -24.77
N ASN A 235 -13.23 15.87 -25.60
CA ASN A 235 -13.10 16.05 -27.05
C ASN A 235 -14.34 15.54 -27.82
N ASN A 236 -15.53 16.02 -27.43
CA ASN A 236 -16.82 15.72 -28.08
C ASN A 236 -17.38 14.28 -27.90
N TYR A 237 -16.91 13.52 -26.92
CA TYR A 237 -17.44 12.19 -26.55
C TYR A 237 -18.03 12.18 -25.15
N SER A 238 -19.12 11.44 -24.88
CA SER A 238 -19.84 11.41 -23.59
C SER A 238 -19.09 10.78 -22.41
N GLY A 239 -17.84 11.19 -22.16
CA GLY A 239 -17.05 10.80 -21.00
C GLY A 239 -17.66 11.32 -19.71
N LYS A 240 -17.47 10.58 -18.61
CA LYS A 240 -18.16 10.84 -17.33
C LYS A 240 -17.23 10.69 -16.14
N ILE A 241 -17.43 11.55 -15.15
CA ILE A 241 -16.90 11.37 -13.79
C ILE A 241 -18.10 11.31 -12.85
N LEU A 242 -18.30 10.15 -12.26
CA LEU A 242 -19.51 9.77 -11.52
C LEU A 242 -19.19 9.54 -10.04
N THR A 243 -20.22 9.55 -9.21
CA THR A 243 -20.15 9.00 -7.85
C THR A 243 -19.79 7.51 -7.87
N GLU A 244 -19.34 6.96 -6.74
CA GLU A 244 -18.96 5.53 -6.66
C GLU A 244 -20.09 4.56 -7.04
N ASP A 245 -21.34 4.93 -6.78
CA ASP A 245 -22.55 4.17 -7.14
C ASP A 245 -23.03 4.42 -8.58
N GLY A 246 -22.35 5.30 -9.33
CA GLY A 246 -22.67 5.64 -10.72
C GLY A 246 -23.94 6.47 -10.89
N SER A 247 -24.54 7.00 -9.81
CA SER A 247 -25.86 7.63 -9.85
C SER A 247 -25.87 9.07 -10.38
N THR A 248 -24.84 9.86 -10.06
CA THR A 248 -24.74 11.28 -10.43
C THR A 248 -23.28 11.70 -10.67
N GLY A 249 -23.03 12.98 -11.01
CA GLY A 249 -21.67 13.49 -11.19
C GLY A 249 -20.84 13.46 -9.90
N GLY A 250 -19.62 12.93 -9.98
CA GLY A 250 -18.69 12.79 -8.85
C GLY A 250 -18.08 14.11 -8.38
N LYS A 251 -17.32 14.06 -7.27
CA LYS A 251 -16.53 15.19 -6.78
C LYS A 251 -15.18 15.24 -7.51
N ILE A 252 -14.72 16.46 -7.80
CA ILE A 252 -13.40 16.67 -8.38
C ILE A 252 -12.64 17.76 -7.63
N ASN A 253 -11.40 17.47 -7.25
CA ASN A 253 -10.45 18.45 -6.75
C ASN A 253 -9.58 18.97 -7.89
N MET A 254 -9.83 20.18 -8.37
CA MET A 254 -9.06 20.82 -9.45
C MET A 254 -9.24 22.34 -9.44
N ASP A 255 -8.41 23.05 -10.20
CA ASP A 255 -8.65 24.45 -10.49
C ASP A 255 -9.95 24.58 -11.31
N SER A 256 -10.92 25.32 -10.78
CA SER A 256 -12.24 25.46 -11.40
C SER A 256 -12.20 26.16 -12.76
N SER A 257 -11.11 26.84 -13.11
CA SER A 257 -10.88 27.41 -14.44
C SER A 257 -10.32 26.40 -15.47
N LYS A 258 -9.85 25.24 -15.02
CA LYS A 258 -9.11 24.25 -15.82
C LYS A 258 -10.00 23.18 -16.44
N GLN A 259 -11.13 23.59 -17.00
CA GLN A 259 -12.03 22.71 -17.73
C GLN A 259 -12.16 23.14 -19.18
N SER A 260 -12.04 22.20 -20.11
CA SER A 260 -12.24 22.48 -21.54
C SER A 260 -13.11 21.43 -22.21
N ILE A 261 -14.01 21.92 -23.08
CA ILE A 261 -14.80 21.08 -23.98
C ILE A 261 -14.43 21.52 -25.39
N THR A 262 -13.82 20.62 -26.15
CA THR A 262 -13.43 20.87 -27.54
C THR A 262 -14.47 20.22 -28.47
N PRO A 263 -15.43 20.98 -29.02
CA PRO A 263 -16.40 20.43 -29.97
C PRO A 263 -15.71 20.12 -31.30
N GLN A 264 -15.80 18.87 -31.79
CA GLN A 264 -15.32 18.53 -33.13
C GLN A 264 -16.42 18.59 -34.21
N ASN A 265 -17.70 18.45 -33.86
CA ASN A 265 -18.85 18.71 -34.75
C ASN A 265 -20.15 18.90 -33.93
N GLN A 266 -20.83 20.04 -34.10
CA GLN A 266 -21.98 20.49 -33.29
C GLN A 266 -23.33 19.79 -33.59
N GLN A 267 -23.40 18.46 -33.61
CA GLN A 267 -24.68 17.76 -33.86
C GLN A 267 -25.06 16.63 -32.90
N GLN A 268 -24.28 16.36 -31.85
CA GLN A 268 -24.72 15.43 -30.81
C GLN A 268 -24.93 16.14 -29.48
N LYS A 269 -26.17 16.07 -29.00
CA LYS A 269 -26.58 16.51 -27.67
C LYS A 269 -26.07 15.46 -26.66
N ASN A 270 -24.75 15.39 -26.49
CA ASN A 270 -24.12 14.40 -25.60
C ASN A 270 -24.47 14.73 -24.14
N GLU A 271 -24.91 13.72 -23.39
CA GLU A 271 -25.19 13.81 -21.95
C GLU A 271 -23.87 13.75 -21.17
N TRP A 272 -23.20 14.89 -21.11
CA TRP A 272 -22.06 15.11 -20.23
C TRP A 272 -22.54 15.09 -18.78
N HIS A 273 -22.12 14.09 -18.01
CA HIS A 273 -22.32 14.11 -16.57
C HIS A 273 -21.14 14.86 -15.95
N TYR A 274 -21.30 16.17 -15.86
CA TYR A 274 -20.36 17.10 -15.26
C TYR A 274 -20.17 16.81 -13.76
N PRO A 275 -18.99 17.11 -13.18
CA PRO A 275 -18.84 17.10 -11.74
C PRO A 275 -19.84 18.07 -11.12
N LYS A 276 -20.69 17.57 -10.22
CA LYS A 276 -21.69 18.40 -9.53
C LYS A 276 -21.02 19.35 -8.53
N THR A 277 -19.78 19.04 -8.12
CA THR A 277 -19.00 19.80 -7.13
C THR A 277 -17.54 19.82 -7.56
N ILE A 278 -17.00 21.02 -7.80
CA ILE A 278 -15.56 21.24 -8.00
C ILE A 278 -15.02 21.81 -6.69
N LEU A 279 -14.04 21.12 -6.12
CA LEU A 279 -13.30 21.52 -4.93
C LEU A 279 -11.89 21.98 -5.36
N PRO A 280 -11.18 22.75 -4.54
CA PRO A 280 -9.82 23.15 -4.87
C PRO A 280 -8.86 21.95 -4.97
N PRO A 281 -7.74 22.05 -5.71
CA PRO A 281 -6.77 20.97 -5.84
C PRO A 281 -6.21 20.51 -4.49
N LEU A 282 -5.95 19.21 -4.35
CA LEU A 282 -5.33 18.68 -3.14
C LEU A 282 -3.86 19.12 -3.02
N ALA A 283 -3.39 19.32 -1.79
CA ALA A 283 -2.01 19.54 -1.38
C ALA A 283 -1.10 18.30 -1.52
N ILE A 284 -1.37 17.45 -2.53
CA ILE A 284 -0.65 16.21 -2.76
C ILE A 284 -0.07 16.26 -4.16
N ASP A 285 1.23 16.04 -4.26
CA ASP A 285 1.89 15.82 -5.54
C ASP A 285 1.86 14.33 -5.87
N PRO A 286 1.14 13.87 -6.90
CA PRO A 286 1.16 12.46 -7.30
C PRO A 286 2.57 11.93 -7.56
N LYS A 287 3.53 12.79 -7.97
CA LYS A 287 4.94 12.41 -8.15
C LYS A 287 5.62 11.97 -6.86
N SER A 288 5.16 12.42 -5.70
CA SER A 288 5.76 12.00 -4.43
C SER A 288 5.48 10.53 -4.12
N PHE A 289 4.52 9.89 -4.79
CA PHE A 289 4.18 8.47 -4.55
C PHE A 289 5.33 7.50 -4.84
N LEU A 290 6.27 7.90 -5.70
CA LEU A 290 7.51 7.18 -5.96
C LEU A 290 8.66 8.18 -5.86
N PRO A 291 9.34 8.28 -4.70
CA PRO A 291 10.48 9.18 -4.55
C PRO A 291 11.60 8.80 -5.53
N ASN A 292 12.49 9.75 -5.84
CA ASN A 292 13.52 9.57 -6.88
C ASN A 292 14.46 8.38 -6.61
N ASP A 293 14.67 8.04 -5.33
CA ASP A 293 15.50 6.95 -4.84
C ASP A 293 14.74 5.61 -4.71
N PHE A 294 13.42 5.58 -4.98
CA PHE A 294 12.58 4.39 -4.81
C PHE A 294 13.16 3.14 -5.51
N TRP A 295 13.74 3.34 -6.70
CA TRP A 295 14.30 2.27 -7.52
C TRP A 295 15.73 1.87 -7.16
N GLU A 296 16.42 2.60 -6.28
CA GLU A 296 17.80 2.27 -5.87
C GLU A 296 17.86 0.90 -5.22
N ARG A 297 16.94 0.60 -4.29
CA ARG A 297 16.85 -0.71 -3.63
C ARG A 297 16.67 -1.87 -4.62
N THR A 298 15.83 -1.69 -5.63
CA THR A 298 15.59 -2.70 -6.68
C THR A 298 16.85 -2.88 -7.55
N THR A 299 17.53 -1.79 -7.87
CA THR A 299 18.77 -1.79 -8.66
C THR A 299 19.90 -2.50 -7.91
N ASP A 300 20.12 -2.12 -6.65
CA ASP A 300 21.15 -2.71 -5.80
C ASP A 300 20.92 -4.21 -5.60
N LYS A 301 19.68 -4.62 -5.31
CA LYS A 301 19.35 -6.04 -5.15
C LYS A 301 19.55 -6.80 -6.46
N THR A 302 19.22 -6.21 -7.61
CA THR A 302 19.47 -6.83 -8.93
C THR A 302 20.96 -7.00 -9.21
N ASN A 303 21.79 -6.02 -8.84
CA ASN A 303 23.25 -6.10 -8.96
C ASN A 303 23.84 -7.18 -8.06
N GLN A 304 23.37 -7.27 -6.81
CA GLN A 304 23.76 -8.34 -5.88
C GLN A 304 23.39 -9.73 -6.42
N LEU A 305 22.17 -9.90 -6.92
CA LEU A 305 21.72 -11.17 -7.49
C LEU A 305 22.48 -11.53 -8.77
N SER A 306 22.86 -10.54 -9.59
CA SER A 306 23.64 -10.76 -10.80
C SER A 306 25.07 -11.23 -10.50
N ALA A 307 25.59 -10.97 -9.29
CA ALA A 307 26.89 -11.47 -8.83
C ALA A 307 26.82 -12.94 -8.36
N ILE A 308 25.63 -13.49 -8.13
CA ILE A 308 25.45 -14.91 -7.83
C ILE A 308 25.76 -15.72 -9.11
N PRO A 309 26.61 -16.77 -9.03
CA PRO A 309 26.83 -17.66 -10.16
C PRO A 309 25.51 -18.26 -10.66
N LEU A 310 25.37 -18.34 -11.98
CA LEU A 310 24.21 -19.02 -12.59
C LEU A 310 24.07 -20.43 -12.03
N LEU A 311 22.85 -20.82 -11.67
CA LEU A 311 22.54 -22.18 -11.27
C LEU A 311 22.72 -23.11 -12.47
N SER A 312 23.86 -23.81 -12.54
CA SER A 312 24.21 -24.60 -13.71
C SER A 312 23.28 -25.79 -13.90
N GLU A 313 22.97 -26.51 -12.82
CA GLU A 313 22.18 -27.74 -12.84
C GLU A 313 21.29 -27.86 -11.61
N TYR A 314 20.13 -28.49 -11.78
CA TYR A 314 19.25 -28.90 -10.70
C TYR A 314 18.49 -30.15 -11.14
N THR A 315 18.72 -31.25 -10.45
CA THR A 315 18.14 -32.56 -10.75
C THR A 315 17.16 -32.97 -9.66
N LEU A 316 15.96 -33.38 -10.06
CA LEU A 316 14.95 -33.89 -9.15
C LEU A 316 15.34 -35.26 -8.59
N SER A 317 14.73 -35.66 -7.47
CA SER A 317 14.96 -36.96 -6.83
C SER A 317 14.67 -38.17 -7.73
N ASN A 318 13.84 -37.99 -8.76
CA ASN A 318 13.54 -38.98 -9.79
C ASN A 318 14.53 -38.98 -10.97
N GLY A 319 15.65 -38.23 -10.87
CA GLY A 319 16.70 -38.16 -11.88
C GLY A 319 16.42 -37.24 -13.06
N VAL A 320 15.34 -36.45 -13.02
CA VAL A 320 14.99 -35.50 -14.09
C VAL A 320 15.73 -34.18 -13.87
N ASP A 321 16.61 -33.81 -14.80
CA ASP A 321 17.24 -32.49 -14.83
C ASP A 321 16.21 -31.43 -15.16
N LEU A 322 16.00 -30.48 -14.25
CA LEU A 322 15.03 -29.40 -14.40
C LEU A 322 15.71 -28.08 -14.78
N VAL A 323 16.94 -27.87 -14.30
CA VAL A 323 17.82 -26.78 -14.75
C VAL A 323 19.03 -27.37 -15.46
N THR A 324 19.37 -26.83 -16.63
CA THR A 324 20.60 -27.18 -17.37
C THR A 324 21.20 -25.92 -17.99
N ASN A 325 22.49 -25.66 -17.76
CA ASN A 325 23.19 -24.46 -18.21
C ASN A 325 22.45 -23.14 -17.85
N GLY A 326 21.88 -23.08 -16.63
CA GLY A 326 21.11 -21.92 -16.17
C GLY A 326 19.67 -21.85 -16.66
N VAL A 327 19.24 -22.79 -17.50
CA VAL A 327 17.89 -22.78 -18.10
C VAL A 327 16.96 -23.71 -17.33
N LEU A 328 16.00 -23.13 -16.63
CA LEU A 328 14.86 -23.85 -16.04
C LEU A 328 13.81 -24.09 -17.12
N SER A 329 13.56 -25.36 -17.47
CA SER A 329 12.72 -25.70 -18.62
C SER A 329 11.91 -26.97 -18.47
N THR A 330 10.68 -26.94 -19.00
CA THR A 330 9.82 -28.14 -19.17
C THR A 330 10.25 -29.02 -20.35
N GLU A 331 11.34 -28.66 -21.03
CA GLU A 331 11.97 -29.41 -22.12
C GLU A 331 13.45 -29.60 -21.77
N ASP A 332 13.95 -30.82 -21.88
CA ASP A 332 15.37 -31.12 -21.67
C ASP A 332 16.22 -30.79 -22.92
N PRO A 333 17.56 -30.80 -22.82
CA PRO A 333 18.43 -30.52 -23.96
C PRO A 333 18.29 -31.49 -25.15
N LYS A 334 17.66 -32.65 -24.95
CA LYS A 334 17.40 -33.66 -25.98
C LYS A 334 16.00 -33.52 -26.59
N GLY A 335 15.19 -32.55 -26.14
CA GLY A 335 13.83 -32.29 -26.60
C GLY A 335 12.75 -33.10 -25.89
N TYR A 336 13.07 -33.83 -24.82
CA TYR A 336 12.08 -34.55 -24.03
C TYR A 336 11.30 -33.59 -23.13
N LEU A 337 9.98 -33.76 -23.16
CA LEU A 337 9.05 -32.88 -22.47
C LEU A 337 8.70 -33.41 -21.07
N LYS A 338 8.71 -32.52 -20.08
CA LYS A 338 8.53 -32.82 -18.66
C LYS A 338 7.22 -32.22 -18.17
N ASN A 339 6.27 -33.06 -17.76
CA ASN A 339 4.97 -32.59 -17.28
C ASN A 339 5.03 -32.22 -15.79
N ASN A 340 4.44 -31.08 -15.42
CA ASN A 340 4.17 -30.66 -14.03
C ASN A 340 5.40 -30.78 -13.11
N VAL A 341 6.45 -30.05 -13.44
CA VAL A 341 7.72 -30.07 -12.70
C VAL A 341 7.69 -29.09 -11.53
N THR A 342 8.35 -29.46 -10.43
CA THR A 342 8.45 -28.61 -9.24
C THR A 342 9.91 -28.23 -8.97
N PHE A 343 10.21 -26.94 -8.99
CA PHE A 343 11.50 -26.37 -8.62
C PHE A 343 11.42 -25.90 -7.16
N ASN A 344 12.15 -26.57 -6.25
CA ASN A 344 12.19 -26.14 -4.84
C ASN A 344 13.27 -25.07 -4.69
N LEU A 345 12.84 -23.84 -4.47
CA LEU A 345 13.72 -22.69 -4.34
C LEU A 345 13.92 -22.37 -2.84
N THR A 346 15.10 -22.66 -2.33
CA THR A 346 15.43 -22.53 -0.90
C THR A 346 16.41 -21.40 -0.58
N SER A 347 17.01 -20.77 -1.60
CA SER A 347 17.97 -19.68 -1.44
C SER A 347 17.98 -18.77 -2.66
N ASP A 348 18.54 -17.57 -2.50
CA ASP A 348 18.70 -16.61 -3.59
C ASP A 348 19.39 -17.26 -4.80
N THR A 349 18.74 -17.20 -5.96
CA THR A 349 19.17 -17.96 -7.15
C THR A 349 19.17 -17.06 -8.39
N HIS A 350 20.10 -17.33 -9.29
CA HIS A 350 20.20 -16.69 -10.60
C HIS A 350 20.07 -17.72 -11.72
N LEU A 351 19.11 -17.50 -12.61
CA LEU A 351 18.85 -18.29 -13.81
C LEU A 351 19.07 -17.46 -15.07
N SER A 352 19.62 -18.10 -16.10
CA SER A 352 19.77 -17.46 -17.42
C SER A 352 18.42 -17.43 -18.14
N ARG A 353 17.57 -18.43 -17.94
CA ARG A 353 16.25 -18.47 -18.58
C ARG A 353 15.25 -19.32 -17.82
N ILE A 354 13.99 -18.90 -17.84
CA ILE A 354 12.83 -19.75 -17.62
C ILE A 354 12.10 -19.91 -18.94
N ARG A 355 11.86 -21.15 -19.37
CA ARG A 355 11.16 -21.47 -20.61
C ARG A 355 10.13 -22.57 -20.42
N ILE A 356 8.92 -22.34 -20.90
CA ILE A 356 7.84 -23.32 -20.86
C ILE A 356 7.44 -23.71 -22.28
N THR A 357 7.27 -25.01 -22.51
CA THR A 357 6.96 -25.57 -23.84
C THR A 357 5.68 -26.43 -23.78
N SER A 358 4.78 -26.22 -24.75
CA SER A 358 3.51 -26.94 -24.98
C SER A 358 2.52 -26.97 -23.79
N ASN A 359 2.16 -25.80 -23.26
CA ASN A 359 1.14 -25.59 -22.22
C ASN A 359 1.40 -26.37 -20.93
N ARG A 360 2.67 -26.54 -20.56
CA ARG A 360 3.08 -27.24 -19.35
C ARG A 360 3.17 -26.31 -18.16
N THR A 361 3.37 -26.91 -16.99
CA THR A 361 3.43 -26.20 -15.72
C THR A 361 4.80 -26.35 -15.09
N ILE A 362 5.38 -25.23 -14.66
CA ILE A 362 6.47 -25.19 -13.69
C ILE A 362 5.87 -24.67 -12.39
N THR A 363 6.03 -25.43 -11.31
CA THR A 363 5.72 -24.99 -9.96
C THR A 363 7.01 -24.58 -9.27
N ILE A 364 7.08 -23.35 -8.76
CA ILE A 364 8.17 -22.88 -7.90
C ILE A 364 7.69 -23.01 -6.46
N ASN A 365 8.27 -23.95 -5.72
CA ASN A 365 7.91 -24.21 -4.33
C ASN A 365 8.86 -23.48 -3.38
N ILE A 366 8.30 -22.72 -2.45
CA ILE A 366 9.01 -21.72 -1.64
C ILE A 366 8.48 -21.74 -0.20
N ASP A 367 9.33 -22.07 0.76
CA ASP A 367 8.95 -22.15 2.19
C ASP A 367 9.46 -20.97 3.04
N SER A 368 10.26 -20.07 2.47
CA SER A 368 10.76 -18.84 3.10
C SER A 368 10.80 -17.69 2.10
N GLU A 369 11.07 -16.45 2.52
CA GLU A 369 11.24 -15.35 1.57
C GLU A 369 12.56 -15.52 0.79
N VAL A 370 12.49 -15.59 -0.55
CA VAL A 370 13.64 -15.85 -1.42
C VAL A 370 13.60 -14.98 -2.68
N ASN A 371 14.78 -14.66 -3.20
CA ASN A 371 14.93 -13.88 -4.42
C ASN A 371 15.33 -14.76 -5.61
N LEU A 372 14.69 -14.57 -6.75
CA LEU A 372 15.02 -15.25 -8.00
C LEU A 372 15.30 -14.23 -9.08
N LEU A 373 16.53 -14.19 -9.59
CA LEU A 373 16.87 -13.41 -10.78
C LEU A 373 16.78 -14.29 -12.02
N VAL A 374 16.12 -13.79 -13.06
CA VAL A 374 15.98 -14.45 -14.36
C VAL A 374 16.33 -13.48 -15.49
N ASP A 375 17.33 -13.82 -16.30
CA ASP A 375 17.71 -12.97 -17.43
C ASP A 375 16.64 -12.98 -18.54
N ASP A 376 16.08 -14.14 -18.91
CA ASP A 376 15.00 -14.28 -19.90
C ASP A 376 13.83 -15.12 -19.35
N PHE A 377 12.66 -14.50 -19.16
CA PHE A 377 11.45 -15.15 -18.66
C PHE A 377 10.41 -15.28 -19.77
N ASP A 378 10.21 -16.50 -20.28
CA ASP A 378 9.32 -16.80 -21.39
C ASP A 378 8.14 -17.69 -20.94
N MET A 379 6.95 -17.09 -20.92
CA MET A 379 5.70 -17.70 -20.47
C MET A 379 4.66 -17.82 -21.59
N ASN A 380 5.06 -17.76 -22.86
CA ASN A 380 4.11 -17.80 -23.98
C ASN A 380 3.25 -19.07 -24.03
N TYR A 381 3.75 -20.20 -23.53
CA TYR A 381 3.15 -21.52 -23.76
C TYR A 381 3.08 -22.34 -22.46
N GLY A 382 2.68 -21.75 -21.34
CA GLY A 382 2.43 -22.53 -20.14
C GLY A 382 2.28 -21.73 -18.85
N THR A 383 2.05 -22.48 -17.78
CA THR A 383 1.65 -21.96 -16.47
C THR A 383 2.86 -21.93 -15.54
N ILE A 384 3.01 -20.83 -14.79
CA ILE A 384 3.91 -20.78 -13.64
C ILE A 384 3.06 -20.75 -12.38
N ASN A 385 3.26 -21.72 -11.51
CA ASN A 385 2.62 -21.75 -10.19
C ASN A 385 3.64 -21.39 -9.12
N VAL A 386 3.20 -20.72 -8.06
CA VAL A 386 4.00 -20.51 -6.85
C VAL A 386 3.30 -21.19 -5.69
N THR A 387 4.02 -22.02 -4.94
CA THR A 387 3.49 -22.78 -3.80
C THR A 387 4.39 -22.66 -2.59
N GLY A 388 3.92 -23.19 -1.46
CA GLY A 388 4.61 -23.13 -0.18
C GLY A 388 4.21 -21.89 0.63
N ASN A 389 4.79 -21.78 1.82
CA ASN A 389 4.41 -20.76 2.80
C ASN A 389 5.20 -19.46 2.69
N GLY A 390 6.29 -19.45 1.91
CA GLY A 390 7.13 -18.28 1.73
C GLY A 390 6.59 -17.25 0.73
N LYS A 391 7.47 -16.31 0.36
CA LYS A 391 7.21 -15.20 -0.57
C LYS A 391 8.30 -15.16 -1.64
N LEU A 392 7.90 -14.97 -2.90
CA LEU A 392 8.83 -14.88 -4.03
C LEU A 392 9.09 -13.43 -4.40
N ASN A 393 10.36 -13.02 -4.40
CA ASN A 393 10.82 -11.79 -5.06
C ASN A 393 11.48 -12.16 -6.39
N LEU A 394 10.73 -12.03 -7.49
CA LEU A 394 11.17 -12.42 -8.83
C LEU A 394 11.66 -11.21 -9.61
N TYR A 395 12.95 -11.17 -9.96
CA TYR A 395 13.59 -10.14 -10.75
C TYR A 395 13.78 -10.61 -12.18
N VAL A 396 13.28 -9.87 -13.16
CA VAL A 396 13.25 -10.27 -14.58
C VAL A 396 13.82 -9.17 -15.46
N LYS A 397 14.86 -9.50 -16.25
CA LYS A 397 15.47 -8.56 -17.20
C LYS A 397 14.78 -8.54 -18.56
N LYS A 398 14.29 -9.68 -19.03
CA LYS A 398 13.51 -9.80 -20.27
C LYS A 398 12.29 -10.66 -20.03
N PHE A 399 11.13 -10.19 -20.47
CA PHE A 399 9.85 -10.86 -20.26
C PHE A 399 9.14 -11.08 -21.59
N THR A 400 8.55 -12.26 -21.80
CA THR A 400 7.73 -12.57 -22.98
C THR A 400 6.49 -13.38 -22.60
N ALA A 401 5.31 -12.83 -22.91
CA ALA A 401 4.00 -13.48 -22.68
C ALA A 401 2.94 -13.01 -23.69
N LEU A 402 3.31 -12.91 -24.97
CA LEU A 402 2.46 -12.34 -26.03
C LEU A 402 1.25 -13.22 -26.39
N ASN A 403 1.40 -14.55 -26.32
CA ASN A 403 0.37 -15.51 -26.68
C ASN A 403 -0.11 -16.37 -25.51
N SER A 404 0.27 -15.99 -24.28
CA SER A 404 -0.04 -16.79 -23.11
C SER A 404 -1.54 -16.72 -22.84
N THR A 405 -2.18 -17.88 -22.66
CA THR A 405 -3.54 -18.02 -22.12
C THR A 405 -3.51 -18.69 -20.73
N THR A 406 -2.29 -18.94 -20.25
CA THR A 406 -1.95 -19.79 -19.12
C THR A 406 -1.45 -18.92 -17.98
N GLY A 407 -1.87 -19.22 -16.75
CA GLY A 407 -1.73 -18.29 -15.63
C GLY A 407 -0.32 -18.15 -15.06
N PHE A 408 -0.07 -17.01 -14.42
CA PHE A 408 1.02 -16.80 -13.47
C PHE A 408 0.45 -16.73 -12.06
N ASN A 409 0.88 -17.65 -11.20
CA ASN A 409 0.46 -17.78 -9.80
C ASN A 409 -1.07 -17.86 -9.61
N ALA A 410 -1.79 -18.28 -10.65
CA ALA A 410 -3.25 -18.42 -10.60
C ALA A 410 -3.71 -19.56 -9.68
N ASN A 411 -2.80 -20.46 -9.29
CA ASN A 411 -3.09 -21.57 -8.37
C ASN A 411 -3.40 -21.11 -6.93
N THR A 412 -2.84 -19.98 -6.50
CA THR A 412 -3.11 -19.41 -5.17
C THR A 412 -4.21 -18.36 -5.22
N ALA A 413 -4.37 -17.69 -6.37
CA ALA A 413 -5.17 -16.48 -6.53
C ALA A 413 -4.78 -15.35 -5.54
N ASP A 414 -3.57 -15.41 -4.97
CA ASP A 414 -3.05 -14.47 -3.99
C ASP A 414 -1.87 -13.69 -4.59
N PRO A 415 -2.07 -12.41 -4.96
CA PRO A 415 -1.01 -11.60 -5.53
C PRO A 415 0.06 -11.16 -4.51
N SER A 416 -0.18 -11.32 -3.20
CA SER A 416 0.79 -10.96 -2.16
C SER A 416 1.95 -11.96 -2.04
N LYS A 417 1.77 -13.18 -2.59
CA LYS A 417 2.78 -14.25 -2.65
C LYS A 417 3.97 -13.93 -3.54
N VAL A 418 3.80 -13.02 -4.50
CA VAL A 418 4.84 -12.71 -5.49
C VAL A 418 5.00 -11.21 -5.67
N ASN A 419 6.22 -10.74 -5.46
CA ASN A 419 6.68 -9.46 -6.00
C ASN A 419 7.40 -9.73 -7.33
N PHE A 420 6.87 -9.20 -8.43
CA PHE A 420 7.46 -9.31 -9.76
C PHE A 420 8.16 -7.99 -10.12
N TYR A 421 9.48 -7.97 -10.04
CA TYR A 421 10.32 -6.83 -10.41
C TYR A 421 10.79 -6.98 -11.85
N TYR A 422 10.17 -6.23 -12.76
CA TYR A 422 10.68 -6.09 -14.12
C TYR A 422 11.70 -4.95 -14.19
N VAL A 423 12.95 -5.35 -14.36
CA VAL A 423 14.13 -4.46 -14.40
C VAL A 423 14.67 -4.28 -15.82
N GLY A 424 13.96 -4.81 -16.82
CA GLY A 424 14.22 -4.58 -18.23
C GLY A 424 13.73 -3.20 -18.70
N SER A 425 14.26 -2.75 -19.83
CA SER A 425 13.88 -1.48 -20.48
C SER A 425 12.86 -1.65 -21.62
N SER A 426 12.80 -2.83 -22.23
CA SER A 426 11.82 -3.16 -23.28
C SER A 426 10.40 -3.18 -22.73
N GLN A 427 9.40 -2.82 -23.54
CA GLN A 427 7.99 -2.77 -23.12
C GLN A 427 7.52 -4.10 -22.51
N PHE A 428 7.04 -4.05 -21.27
CA PHE A 428 6.41 -5.19 -20.61
C PHE A 428 5.02 -5.41 -21.20
N THR A 429 4.77 -6.58 -21.78
CA THR A 429 3.51 -6.87 -22.47
C THR A 429 2.86 -8.12 -21.90
N LEU A 430 1.61 -7.99 -21.47
CA LEU A 430 0.72 -9.09 -21.11
C LEU A 430 -0.48 -9.11 -22.06
N ASN A 431 -0.73 -10.27 -22.66
CA ASN A 431 -1.81 -10.51 -23.61
C ASN A 431 -2.46 -11.89 -23.37
N GLY A 432 -3.48 -12.21 -24.18
CA GLY A 432 -4.03 -13.56 -24.30
C GLY A 432 -4.95 -14.02 -23.15
N SER A 433 -5.64 -13.09 -22.47
CA SER A 433 -6.48 -13.43 -21.30
C SER A 433 -5.73 -14.11 -20.14
N THR A 434 -4.42 -13.90 -20.07
CA THR A 434 -3.54 -14.42 -19.00
C THR A 434 -3.99 -13.94 -17.63
N PRO A 435 -4.34 -14.82 -16.68
CA PRO A 435 -4.48 -14.45 -15.28
C PRO A 435 -3.10 -14.31 -14.63
N PHE A 436 -2.80 -13.12 -14.12
CA PHE A 436 -1.50 -12.75 -13.57
C PHE A 436 -1.67 -12.24 -12.14
N TYR A 437 -1.29 -13.07 -11.15
CA TYR A 437 -1.41 -12.76 -9.72
C TYR A 437 -0.05 -12.42 -9.11
N ALA A 438 0.29 -11.13 -9.07
CA ALA A 438 1.50 -10.64 -8.44
C ALA A 438 1.41 -9.13 -8.18
N THR A 439 2.17 -8.63 -7.22
CA THR A 439 2.50 -7.21 -7.19
C THR A 439 3.59 -6.94 -8.23
N LEU A 440 3.27 -6.16 -9.26
CA LEU A 440 4.14 -5.86 -10.39
C LEU A 440 4.86 -4.52 -10.17
N PHE A 441 6.19 -4.56 -10.20
CA PHE A 441 7.07 -3.40 -10.19
C PHE A 441 7.77 -3.32 -11.54
N SER A 442 7.49 -2.29 -12.36
CA SER A 442 8.22 -2.01 -13.60
C SER A 442 9.11 -0.79 -13.39
N GLN A 443 10.43 -1.01 -13.35
CA GLN A 443 11.38 0.03 -12.96
C GLN A 443 11.37 1.23 -13.92
N SER A 444 11.46 0.98 -15.23
CA SER A 444 11.51 2.05 -16.24
C SER A 444 10.76 1.72 -17.52
N ALA A 445 10.34 0.47 -17.71
CA ALA A 445 9.69 0.06 -18.94
C ALA A 445 8.23 0.50 -18.99
N ASN A 446 7.82 0.92 -20.18
CA ASN A 446 6.41 1.09 -20.52
C ASN A 446 5.69 -0.25 -20.46
N MET A 447 4.37 -0.22 -20.23
CA MET A 447 3.55 -1.42 -20.10
C MET A 447 2.39 -1.43 -21.09
N SER A 448 2.07 -2.60 -21.65
CA SER A 448 0.84 -2.86 -22.39
C SER A 448 0.13 -4.08 -21.82
N LEU A 449 -1.05 -3.85 -21.27
CA LEU A 449 -1.92 -4.84 -20.64
C LEU A 449 -3.17 -4.97 -21.50
N GLY A 450 -3.12 -5.91 -22.44
CA GLY A 450 -4.08 -6.01 -23.54
C GLY A 450 -4.79 -7.35 -23.63
N SER A 451 -5.67 -7.46 -24.63
CA SER A 451 -6.26 -8.74 -25.08
C SER A 451 -6.96 -9.54 -23.97
N GLY A 452 -7.64 -8.84 -23.04
CA GLY A 452 -8.41 -9.45 -21.97
C GLY A 452 -7.57 -10.01 -20.81
N SER A 453 -6.29 -9.66 -20.73
CA SER A 453 -5.41 -10.05 -19.62
C SER A 453 -6.05 -9.70 -18.28
N LYS A 454 -5.91 -10.57 -17.28
CA LYS A 454 -6.51 -10.37 -15.96
C LYS A 454 -5.38 -10.16 -14.97
N VAL A 455 -5.14 -8.91 -14.59
CA VAL A 455 -4.06 -8.56 -13.66
C VAL A 455 -4.66 -8.39 -12.27
N TYR A 456 -4.03 -9.05 -11.30
CA TYR A 456 -4.41 -9.00 -9.89
C TYR A 456 -3.17 -8.67 -9.06
N GLY A 457 -3.29 -7.68 -8.19
CA GLY A 457 -2.18 -7.15 -7.39
C GLY A 457 -1.80 -5.73 -7.79
N ASN A 458 -0.97 -5.09 -6.97
CA ASN A 458 -0.60 -3.69 -7.20
C ASN A 458 0.31 -3.58 -8.44
N ILE A 459 0.16 -2.49 -9.20
CA ILE A 459 1.01 -2.12 -10.32
C ILE A 459 1.77 -0.85 -9.93
N ILE A 460 3.09 -0.93 -9.92
CA ILE A 460 3.99 0.16 -9.57
C ILE A 460 4.95 0.38 -10.74
N SER A 461 4.98 1.59 -11.30
CA SER A 461 5.74 1.86 -12.51
C SER A 461 6.51 3.16 -12.48
N GLY A 462 7.80 3.08 -12.84
CA GLY A 462 8.63 4.23 -13.20
C GLY A 462 8.68 4.48 -14.71
N GLY A 463 7.95 3.72 -15.52
CA GLY A 463 7.82 3.96 -16.95
C GLY A 463 6.99 5.20 -17.26
N SER A 464 7.09 5.71 -18.49
CA SER A 464 6.40 6.93 -18.91
C SER A 464 5.01 6.67 -19.53
N LYS A 465 4.64 5.40 -19.73
CA LYS A 465 3.38 5.02 -20.38
C LYS A 465 2.89 3.65 -19.93
N ILE A 466 1.59 3.57 -19.62
CA ILE A 466 0.87 2.32 -19.40
C ILE A 466 -0.38 2.31 -20.27
N THR A 467 -0.52 1.29 -21.11
CA THR A 467 -1.72 1.09 -21.94
C THR A 467 -2.52 -0.09 -21.41
N PHE A 468 -3.78 0.15 -21.05
CA PHE A 468 -4.78 -0.88 -20.79
C PHE A 468 -5.67 -0.97 -22.03
N SER A 469 -5.66 -2.10 -22.75
CA SER A 469 -6.43 -2.28 -23.98
C SER A 469 -7.32 -3.52 -23.94
N GLY A 470 -8.35 -3.55 -24.79
CA GLY A 470 -9.32 -4.65 -24.83
C GLY A 470 -10.21 -4.71 -23.58
N SER A 471 -10.70 -5.88 -23.22
CA SER A 471 -11.57 -6.08 -22.03
C SER A 471 -10.75 -6.56 -20.82
N THR A 472 -9.66 -5.87 -20.49
CA THR A 472 -8.74 -6.22 -19.39
C THR A 472 -9.34 -5.81 -18.05
N PRO A 473 -9.80 -6.74 -17.19
CA PRO A 473 -10.18 -6.40 -15.83
C PRO A 473 -8.93 -6.32 -14.95
N THR A 474 -8.86 -5.27 -14.13
CA THR A 474 -8.03 -5.24 -12.94
C THR A 474 -8.94 -5.15 -11.72
N THR A 475 -8.60 -5.84 -10.63
CA THR A 475 -9.47 -5.95 -9.46
C THR A 475 -8.72 -5.65 -8.17
N GLY A 476 -9.20 -4.66 -7.42
CA GLY A 476 -8.83 -4.43 -6.02
C GLY A 476 -7.35 -4.10 -5.82
N GLN A 477 -6.79 -3.19 -6.61
CA GLN A 477 -5.35 -2.91 -6.62
C GLN A 477 -5.01 -1.42 -6.69
N TYR A 478 -3.79 -1.05 -6.29
CA TYR A 478 -3.21 0.24 -6.62
C TYR A 478 -2.56 0.20 -8.01
N VAL A 479 -2.77 1.26 -8.80
CA VAL A 479 -1.97 1.55 -10.01
C VAL A 479 -1.20 2.83 -9.75
N ILE A 480 0.05 2.70 -9.30
CA ILE A 480 0.93 3.81 -8.94
C ILE A 480 1.96 4.00 -10.06
N ALA A 481 1.73 4.98 -10.93
CA ALA A 481 2.58 5.29 -12.06
C ALA A 481 2.65 6.81 -12.28
N PRO A 482 3.17 7.56 -11.29
CA PRO A 482 3.02 9.01 -11.23
C PRO A 482 3.80 9.79 -12.29
N ASN A 483 4.66 9.11 -13.05
CA ASN A 483 5.37 9.65 -14.21
C ASN A 483 4.80 9.15 -15.55
N ALA A 484 3.71 8.38 -15.53
CA ALA A 484 3.15 7.73 -16.71
C ALA A 484 1.87 8.39 -17.23
N GLU A 485 1.75 8.49 -18.55
CA GLU A 485 0.46 8.61 -19.22
C GLU A 485 -0.25 7.23 -19.19
N LEU A 486 -1.42 7.17 -18.56
CA LEU A 486 -2.31 6.01 -18.59
C LEU A 486 -3.27 6.12 -19.77
N ILE A 487 -3.13 5.21 -20.72
CA ILE A 487 -4.00 5.11 -21.89
C ILE A 487 -5.03 4.01 -21.63
N ILE A 488 -6.30 4.39 -21.55
CA ILE A 488 -7.43 3.47 -21.38
C ILE A 488 -8.10 3.28 -22.74
N ASP A 489 -7.77 2.18 -23.39
CA ASP A 489 -8.22 1.81 -24.72
C ASP A 489 -9.22 0.64 -24.69
N GLY A 490 -10.06 0.55 -25.71
CA GLY A 490 -11.10 -0.49 -25.79
C GLY A 490 -12.14 -0.39 -24.66
N SER A 491 -12.33 -1.48 -23.91
CA SER A 491 -13.33 -1.59 -22.83
C SER A 491 -12.70 -2.01 -21.51
N ALA A 492 -11.45 -1.58 -21.28
CA ALA A 492 -10.69 -1.98 -20.09
C ALA A 492 -11.42 -1.52 -18.82
N SER A 493 -11.35 -2.34 -17.77
CA SER A 493 -12.07 -2.09 -16.51
C SER A 493 -11.09 -2.15 -15.37
N ILE A 494 -10.69 -0.98 -14.88
CA ILE A 494 -9.79 -0.84 -13.74
C ILE A 494 -10.63 -0.73 -12.48
N ARG A 495 -10.39 -1.59 -11.50
CA ARG A 495 -10.97 -1.44 -10.16
C ARG A 495 -9.85 -1.28 -9.15
N GLY A 496 -9.72 -0.09 -8.58
CA GLY A 496 -8.56 0.28 -7.80
C GLY A 496 -8.43 1.78 -7.59
N SER A 497 -7.37 2.18 -6.89
CA SER A 497 -6.94 3.58 -6.85
C SER A 497 -5.79 3.79 -7.83
N VAL A 498 -5.90 4.86 -8.63
CA VAL A 498 -4.98 5.17 -9.72
C VAL A 498 -4.24 6.47 -9.42
N VAL A 499 -2.92 6.43 -9.46
CA VAL A 499 -2.02 7.58 -9.34
C VAL A 499 -1.19 7.65 -10.62
N ALA A 500 -1.30 8.74 -11.37
CA ALA A 500 -0.69 8.87 -12.70
C ALA A 500 -0.14 10.27 -12.98
N ASP A 501 0.69 10.41 -14.02
CA ASP A 501 0.99 11.75 -14.54
C ASP A 501 -0.25 12.31 -15.25
N SER A 502 -0.85 11.53 -16.14
CA SER A 502 -2.05 11.91 -16.88
C SER A 502 -2.87 10.68 -17.28
N ILE A 503 -4.14 10.88 -17.61
CA ILE A 503 -5.03 9.81 -18.10
C ILE A 503 -5.63 10.22 -19.43
N ASN A 504 -5.65 9.27 -20.38
CA ASN A 504 -6.20 9.45 -21.71
C ASN A 504 -7.13 8.28 -22.05
N PHE A 505 -8.43 8.56 -22.08
CA PHE A 505 -9.43 7.60 -22.53
C PHE A 505 -9.54 7.66 -24.06
N THR A 506 -9.08 6.60 -24.73
CA THR A 506 -9.26 6.41 -26.18
C THR A 506 -10.36 5.39 -26.49
N GLY A 507 -10.75 4.58 -25.50
CA GLY A 507 -11.88 3.65 -25.56
C GLY A 507 -12.91 3.88 -24.45
N ASN A 508 -13.97 3.09 -24.42
CA ASN A 508 -15.07 3.19 -23.45
C ASN A 508 -14.76 2.47 -22.13
N GLY A 509 -13.49 2.48 -21.72
CA GLY A 509 -13.05 1.84 -20.49
C GLY A 509 -13.53 2.59 -19.25
N ARG A 510 -13.39 1.92 -18.10
CA ARG A 510 -13.90 2.42 -16.82
C ARG A 510 -12.87 2.29 -15.71
N ILE A 511 -12.83 3.26 -14.81
CA ILE A 511 -12.08 3.20 -13.56
C ILE A 511 -13.08 3.27 -12.40
N TYR A 512 -13.06 2.27 -11.53
CA TYR A 512 -13.88 2.21 -10.33
C TYR A 512 -13.00 2.26 -9.10
N LYS A 513 -13.50 2.86 -8.02
CA LYS A 513 -12.88 2.73 -6.71
C LYS A 513 -12.69 1.26 -6.34
N GLY A 514 -11.53 0.93 -5.78
CA GLY A 514 -11.28 -0.38 -5.20
C GLY A 514 -12.02 -0.56 -3.88
N SER A 515 -12.56 -1.74 -3.63
CA SER A 515 -12.96 -2.17 -2.29
C SER A 515 -11.86 -3.03 -1.69
N ASN A 516 -11.58 -2.86 -0.40
CA ASN A 516 -10.57 -3.64 0.34
C ASN A 516 -9.18 -3.63 -0.34
N LEU A 517 -8.66 -2.44 -0.65
CA LEU A 517 -7.33 -2.31 -1.25
C LEU A 517 -6.28 -2.94 -0.33
N PRO A 518 -5.36 -3.76 -0.84
CA PRO A 518 -4.23 -4.27 -0.05
C PRO A 518 -3.38 -3.09 0.44
N PRO A 519 -2.56 -3.24 1.50
CA PRO A 519 -1.65 -2.15 1.90
C PRO A 519 -0.71 -1.77 0.74
N LEU A 520 -0.33 -0.49 0.68
CA LEU A 520 0.68 -0.04 -0.27
C LEU A 520 2.00 -0.81 -0.04
N PRO A 521 2.75 -1.13 -1.11
CA PRO A 521 4.08 -1.68 -0.93
C PRO A 521 4.99 -0.72 -0.15
N SER A 522 5.92 -1.28 0.62
CA SER A 522 6.90 -0.50 1.37
C SER A 522 7.67 0.48 0.46
N GLY A 523 7.71 1.75 0.86
CA GLY A 523 8.35 2.84 0.11
C GLY A 523 7.48 3.46 -0.99
N VAL A 524 6.27 2.94 -1.22
CA VAL A 524 5.27 3.53 -2.12
C VAL A 524 4.25 4.28 -1.28
N GLY A 525 3.89 5.46 -1.75
CA GLY A 525 3.03 6.39 -1.02
C GLY A 525 3.64 7.78 -1.09
N PRO A 526 2.85 8.82 -0.83
CA PRO A 526 3.34 10.17 -0.91
C PRO A 526 4.55 10.31 0.01
N SER A 527 5.74 10.47 -0.56
CA SER A 527 6.92 10.84 0.21
C SER A 527 6.66 12.20 0.80
N ASP A 528 6.92 12.33 2.09
CA ASP A 528 6.96 13.60 2.81
C ASP A 528 8.14 14.42 2.27
N GLY A 529 8.05 14.85 1.00
CA GLY A 529 8.87 15.91 0.48
C GLY A 529 8.36 17.20 1.10
N LEU A 530 8.79 17.48 2.34
CA LEU A 530 8.75 18.78 3.04
C LEU A 530 7.93 19.89 2.35
N LEU A 531 6.64 19.66 2.23
CA LEU A 531 5.62 20.53 2.76
C LEU A 531 4.91 19.59 3.72
N ASP A 532 4.88 19.97 4.99
CA ASP A 532 4.07 19.35 6.06
C ASP A 532 2.79 18.72 5.46
N PRO A 533 2.31 17.52 5.89
CA PRO A 533 1.01 16.89 5.48
C PRO A 533 -0.26 17.76 5.68
N ASP A 534 -0.02 19.03 5.88
CA ASP A 534 -0.63 20.06 6.69
C ASP A 534 -0.58 21.40 5.92
N GLY A 535 0.27 21.54 4.90
CA GLY A 535 0.67 22.86 4.43
C GLY A 535 1.32 23.63 5.57
N GLU A 536 1.05 24.93 5.73
CA GLU A 536 1.51 25.69 6.92
C GLU A 536 0.79 25.29 8.24
N ARG A 537 0.16 24.11 8.34
CA ARG A 537 -0.43 23.63 9.60
C ARG A 537 0.65 23.06 10.51
N LEU A 538 0.41 23.15 11.81
CA LEU A 538 1.40 22.70 12.79
C LEU A 538 1.26 21.18 13.00
N PRO A 539 2.37 20.43 13.05
CA PRO A 539 2.31 18.98 13.26
C PRO A 539 1.65 18.67 14.61
N PHE A 540 0.96 17.52 14.67
CA PHE A 540 0.42 17.01 15.92
C PHE A 540 1.53 16.85 16.97
N GLU A 541 1.21 17.20 18.21
CA GLU A 541 2.10 16.94 19.33
C GLU A 541 1.77 15.58 19.91
N GLU A 542 2.72 14.65 19.80
CA GLU A 542 2.61 13.28 20.31
C GLU A 542 3.32 13.16 21.65
N GLY A 543 2.61 12.67 22.66
CA GLY A 543 3.20 12.22 23.91
C GLY A 543 4.01 10.93 23.71
N SER A 544 4.91 10.63 24.65
CA SER A 544 5.54 9.30 24.71
C SER A 544 4.50 8.25 25.12
N ILE A 545 4.69 7.01 24.68
CA ILE A 545 3.89 5.88 25.18
C ILE A 545 4.27 5.62 26.64
N ILE A 546 3.27 5.62 27.51
CA ILE A 546 3.43 5.35 28.95
C ILE A 546 2.76 4.02 29.27
N GLU A 547 3.50 3.11 29.91
CA GLU A 547 2.94 1.89 30.46
C GLU A 547 2.38 2.18 31.87
N ASN A 548 1.13 1.78 32.11
CA ASN A 548 0.41 2.05 33.36
C ASN A 548 0.30 0.83 34.27
#